data_AF-A0A6C0KSR9-F1
#
_entry.id   AF-A0A6C0KSR9-F1
#
_cell.length_a   1.000
_cell.length_b   1.000
_cell.length_c   1.000
_cell.angle_alpha   90.00
_cell.angle_beta   90.00
_cell.angle_gamma   90.00
#
_symmetry.space_group_name_H-M   'P 1'
#
loop_
_entity.id
_entity.type
_entity.pdbx_description
1 polymer ?
#
loop_
_entity_poly.entity_id
_entity_poly.type
_entity_poly.pdbx_seq_one_letter_code
_entity_poly.pdbx_strand_id
1 'polypeptide(L)'
;MSNNIPLSIALAPLSLATTSLATTSLVTTGLETTTGPQSRRSSARPHQPSLAYKRRTLSKEIKKFRNIIAELEADISYFNERARAANSDATSAKERLRYCTQEITRITQEELQGNSGIEYARALRDFNDYSRAHPNDVEGIRSRHSEATRILGITNTAIREIIKPLRLEGEAKLQLLTKANEKYKTLNADILELTQQKDQLQNELDTMTSEYRVLTINQNIGQGKRQRKSKKKGKNGKKGGPWTAKYKKSINCRKPRGFSQKQYCKYGR
;
A
#
# COMPACT_ATOMS: atom_id res chain seq x y z
N MET A 1 -16.52 -15.42 33.89
CA MET A 1 -16.25 -16.14 32.63
C MET A 1 -15.03 -15.51 32.00
N SER A 2 -13.88 -16.09 32.31
CA SER A 2 -12.56 -15.65 31.88
C SER A 2 -12.29 -16.14 30.47
N ASN A 3 -12.02 -15.23 29.52
CA ASN A 3 -11.40 -15.59 28.25
C ASN A 3 -10.03 -14.91 28.18
N ASN A 4 -9.04 -15.63 28.72
CA ASN A 4 -7.63 -15.47 28.41
C ASN A 4 -7.40 -16.00 26.99
N ILE A 5 -6.84 -15.19 26.11
CA ILE A 5 -6.16 -15.65 24.89
C ILE A 5 -4.76 -15.02 24.89
N PRO A 6 -3.68 -15.80 25.00
CA PRO A 6 -2.33 -15.30 24.86
C PRO A 6 -1.91 -15.42 23.39
N LEU A 7 -1.30 -14.38 22.84
CA LEU A 7 -0.50 -14.49 21.61
C LEU A 7 0.61 -13.44 21.63
N SER A 8 1.62 -13.75 22.44
CA SER A 8 2.98 -13.27 22.22
C SER A 8 3.56 -14.04 21.03
N ILE A 9 3.68 -13.39 19.87
CA ILE A 9 4.62 -13.82 18.84
C ILE A 9 5.85 -12.92 19.00
N ALA A 10 6.84 -13.43 19.72
CA ALA A 10 8.17 -12.87 19.75
C ALA A 10 8.85 -13.18 18.40
N LEU A 11 8.97 -12.18 17.54
CA LEU A 11 9.88 -12.23 16.41
C LEU A 11 11.26 -11.81 16.91
N ALA A 12 12.17 -12.78 16.98
CA ALA A 12 13.56 -12.56 17.29
C ALA A 12 14.24 -11.70 16.20
N PRO A 13 15.15 -10.78 16.55
CA PRO A 13 15.93 -10.05 15.57
C PRO A 13 16.97 -10.98 14.93
N LEU A 14 16.84 -11.21 13.62
CA LEU A 14 17.90 -11.81 12.81
C LEU A 14 19.05 -10.78 12.70
N SER A 15 20.07 -10.98 13.53
CA SER A 15 21.37 -10.32 13.40
C SER A 15 22.01 -10.72 12.07
N LEU A 16 22.02 -9.80 11.10
CA LEU A 16 22.87 -9.89 9.92
C LEU A 16 24.31 -9.60 10.33
N ALA A 17 25.09 -10.66 10.49
CA ALA A 17 26.55 -10.60 10.59
C ALA A 17 27.12 -9.98 9.30
N THR A 18 27.59 -8.74 9.41
CA THR A 18 28.40 -8.07 8.40
C THR A 18 29.81 -8.64 8.42
N THR A 19 30.11 -9.57 7.52
CA THR A 19 31.51 -9.93 7.23
C THR A 19 32.14 -8.82 6.40
N SER A 20 32.80 -7.89 7.09
CA SER A 20 33.72 -6.90 6.52
C SER A 20 34.98 -7.60 6.01
N LEU A 21 35.22 -7.53 4.70
CA LEU A 21 36.46 -7.95 4.07
C LEU A 21 37.54 -6.88 4.34
N ALA A 22 38.52 -7.25 5.15
CA ALA A 22 39.70 -6.46 5.43
C ALA A 22 40.55 -6.28 4.16
N THR A 23 40.77 -5.03 3.79
CA THR A 23 41.81 -4.57 2.87
C THR A 23 43.13 -4.49 3.63
N THR A 24 44.07 -5.38 3.33
CA THR A 24 45.48 -5.22 3.70
C THR A 24 46.30 -4.99 2.43
N SER A 25 46.77 -3.77 2.27
CA SER A 25 47.96 -3.43 1.50
C SER A 25 49.18 -3.58 2.42
N LEU A 26 50.30 -4.08 1.89
CA LEU A 26 51.66 -3.51 1.99
C LEU A 26 52.77 -4.55 1.69
N VAL A 27 53.69 -4.07 0.86
CA VAL A 27 55.16 -4.21 0.95
C VAL A 27 55.85 -5.43 0.34
N THR A 28 56.59 -5.07 -0.69
CA THR A 28 57.79 -5.62 -1.33
C THR A 28 58.90 -6.03 -0.35
N THR A 29 59.54 -7.18 -0.60
CA THR A 29 61.00 -7.40 -0.80
C THR A 29 61.35 -8.87 -0.56
N GLY A 30 62.34 -9.39 -1.29
CA GLY A 30 62.99 -10.67 -0.97
C GLY A 30 63.26 -11.58 -2.16
N LEU A 31 64.44 -11.43 -2.76
CA LEU A 31 65.10 -12.42 -3.62
C LEU A 31 65.36 -13.71 -2.82
N GLU A 32 65.13 -14.89 -3.41
CA GLU A 32 66.00 -16.05 -3.23
C GLU A 32 65.69 -17.16 -4.25
N THR A 33 66.73 -17.56 -4.97
CA THR A 33 66.76 -18.65 -5.95
C THR A 33 67.10 -19.96 -5.25
N THR A 34 66.20 -20.95 -5.31
CA THR A 34 66.57 -22.36 -5.08
C THR A 34 65.85 -23.28 -6.07
N THR A 35 66.67 -24.02 -6.83
CA THR A 35 66.29 -25.06 -7.79
C THR A 35 65.95 -26.36 -7.07
N GLY A 36 64.76 -26.91 -7.30
CA GLY A 36 64.28 -28.20 -6.77
C GLY A 36 63.08 -28.75 -7.56
N PRO A 37 62.83 -30.07 -7.55
CA PRO A 37 62.32 -30.81 -8.71
C PRO A 37 60.81 -30.64 -8.96
N GLN A 38 60.44 -30.79 -10.23
CA GLN A 38 59.09 -30.62 -10.78
C GLN A 38 58.06 -31.55 -10.10
N SER A 39 57.42 -31.03 -9.05
CA SER A 39 56.15 -31.53 -8.55
C SER A 39 55.07 -31.25 -9.60
N ARG A 40 54.46 -32.33 -10.13
CA ARG A 40 53.29 -32.25 -10.99
C ARG A 40 52.17 -31.52 -10.24
N ARG A 41 52.02 -30.22 -10.50
CA ARG A 41 50.83 -29.44 -10.12
C ARG A 41 49.62 -30.06 -10.83
N SER A 42 48.96 -31.00 -10.17
CA SER A 42 47.55 -31.28 -10.43
C SER A 42 46.78 -30.01 -10.13
N SER A 43 46.58 -29.16 -11.13
CA SER A 43 45.68 -28.02 -11.04
C SER A 43 44.29 -28.58 -10.74
N ALA A 44 43.88 -28.51 -9.47
CA ALA A 44 42.51 -28.70 -9.07
C ALA A 44 41.73 -27.51 -9.64
N ARG A 45 41.39 -27.60 -10.93
CA ARG A 45 40.59 -26.60 -11.62
C ARG A 45 39.23 -26.58 -10.89
N PRO A 46 38.81 -25.46 -10.30
CA PRO A 46 37.52 -25.38 -9.62
C PRO A 46 36.45 -25.82 -10.62
N HIS A 47 35.68 -26.86 -10.27
CA HIS A 47 34.69 -27.44 -11.15
C HIS A 47 33.57 -26.40 -11.36
N GLN A 48 33.72 -25.57 -12.40
CA GLN A 48 32.70 -24.59 -12.78
C GLN A 48 31.40 -25.38 -13.07
N PRO A 49 30.28 -25.05 -12.39
CA PRO A 49 29.03 -25.76 -12.61
C PRO A 49 28.59 -25.57 -14.06
N SER A 50 28.06 -26.64 -14.66
CA SER A 50 27.60 -26.59 -16.05
C SER A 50 26.54 -25.49 -16.24
N LEU A 51 26.51 -24.86 -17.41
CA LEU A 51 25.51 -23.83 -17.73
C LEU A 51 24.07 -24.34 -17.53
N ALA A 52 23.84 -25.64 -17.79
CA ALA A 52 22.56 -26.30 -17.56
C ALA A 52 22.19 -26.37 -16.07
N TYR A 53 23.16 -26.63 -15.19
CA TYR A 53 22.96 -26.59 -13.75
C TYR A 53 22.61 -25.17 -13.28
N LYS A 54 23.43 -24.17 -13.64
CA LYS A 54 23.18 -22.75 -13.29
C LYS A 54 21.78 -22.29 -13.72
N ARG A 55 21.34 -22.65 -14.93
CA ARG A 55 20.00 -22.33 -15.45
C ARG A 55 18.88 -22.99 -14.64
N ARG A 56 19.03 -24.25 -14.24
CA ARG A 56 18.04 -24.94 -13.40
C ARG A 56 17.95 -24.32 -12.01
N THR A 57 19.08 -23.94 -11.41
CA THR A 57 19.12 -23.28 -10.10
C THR A 57 18.41 -21.93 -10.16
N LEU A 58 18.79 -21.06 -11.11
CA LEU A 58 18.12 -19.77 -11.33
C LEU A 58 16.62 -19.92 -11.60
N SER A 59 16.20 -20.92 -12.39
CA SER A 59 14.77 -21.15 -12.62
C SER A 59 14.00 -21.50 -11.34
N LYS A 60 14.62 -22.25 -10.41
CA LYS A 60 14.02 -22.59 -9.12
C LYS A 60 13.95 -21.36 -8.22
N GLU A 61 15.02 -20.57 -8.18
CA GLU A 61 15.08 -19.31 -7.41
C GLU A 61 14.05 -18.30 -7.94
N ILE A 62 14.01 -18.02 -9.25
CA ILE A 62 12.98 -17.18 -9.88
C ILE A 62 11.56 -17.61 -9.47
N LYS A 63 11.27 -18.92 -9.44
CA LYS A 63 9.97 -19.43 -9.00
C LYS A 63 9.73 -19.14 -7.51
N LYS A 64 10.74 -19.34 -6.66
CA LYS A 64 10.67 -19.04 -5.22
C LYS A 64 10.38 -17.56 -4.98
N PHE A 65 11.11 -16.66 -5.64
CA PHE A 65 10.92 -15.21 -5.51
C PHE A 65 9.52 -14.77 -5.97
N ARG A 66 9.01 -15.32 -7.07
CA ARG A 66 7.63 -15.04 -7.52
C ARG A 66 6.58 -15.45 -6.48
N ASN A 67 6.77 -16.59 -5.83
CA ASN A 67 5.86 -17.03 -4.78
C ASN A 67 5.91 -16.06 -3.57
N ILE A 68 7.11 -15.69 -3.13
CA ILE A 68 7.28 -14.73 -2.01
C ILE A 68 6.65 -13.37 -2.35
N ILE A 69 6.85 -12.86 -3.57
CA ILE A 69 6.25 -11.60 -4.01
C ILE A 69 4.72 -11.70 -4.01
N ALA A 70 4.15 -12.82 -4.46
CA ALA A 70 2.71 -13.03 -4.42
C ALA A 70 2.15 -13.11 -2.98
N GLU A 71 2.89 -13.71 -2.05
CA GLU A 71 2.54 -13.72 -0.61
C GLU A 71 2.57 -12.29 -0.04
N LEU A 72 3.63 -11.52 -0.32
CA LEU A 72 3.73 -10.11 0.11
C LEU A 72 2.61 -9.24 -0.47
N GLU A 73 2.20 -9.47 -1.73
CA GLU A 73 1.07 -8.76 -2.32
C GLU A 73 -0.26 -9.07 -1.60
N ALA A 74 -0.45 -10.32 -1.18
CA ALA A 74 -1.61 -10.72 -0.39
C ALA A 74 -1.59 -10.05 0.99
N ASP A 75 -0.44 -10.02 1.66
CA ASP A 75 -0.26 -9.36 2.95
C ASP A 75 -0.51 -7.85 2.85
N ILE A 76 0.10 -7.17 1.87
CA ILE A 76 -0.14 -5.73 1.61
C ILE A 76 -1.63 -5.47 1.40
N SER A 77 -2.34 -6.32 0.63
CA SER A 77 -3.78 -6.19 0.43
C SER A 77 -4.57 -6.32 1.73
N TYR A 78 -4.24 -7.34 2.55
CA TYR A 78 -4.85 -7.56 3.86
C TYR A 78 -4.65 -6.37 4.81
N PHE A 79 -3.42 -5.86 4.92
CA PHE A 79 -3.12 -4.70 5.76
C PHE A 79 -3.84 -3.44 5.26
N ASN A 80 -3.93 -3.23 3.94
CA ASN A 80 -4.68 -2.11 3.36
C ASN A 80 -6.18 -2.16 3.67
N GLU A 81 -6.79 -3.35 3.66
CA GLU A 81 -8.19 -3.50 4.05
C GLU A 81 -8.39 -3.17 5.54
N ARG A 82 -7.50 -3.66 6.40
CA ARG A 82 -7.53 -3.37 7.84
C ARG A 82 -7.30 -1.88 8.15
N ALA A 83 -6.44 -1.21 7.38
CA ALA A 83 -6.21 0.23 7.49
C ALA A 83 -7.45 1.03 7.06
N ARG A 84 -8.12 0.62 5.98
CA ARG A 84 -9.40 1.22 5.55
C ARG A 84 -10.49 1.07 6.60
N ALA A 85 -10.62 -0.11 7.21
CA ALA A 85 -11.57 -0.33 8.31
C ALA A 85 -11.27 0.57 9.51
N ALA A 86 -10.01 0.65 9.95
CA ALA A 86 -9.61 1.53 11.05
C ALA A 86 -9.89 3.01 10.77
N ASN A 87 -9.68 3.45 9.52
CA ASN A 87 -9.99 4.82 9.11
C ASN A 87 -11.50 5.11 9.07
N SER A 88 -12.31 4.12 8.67
CA SER A 88 -13.78 4.21 8.73
C SER A 88 -14.27 4.36 10.17
N ASP A 89 -13.75 3.54 11.09
CA ASP A 89 -14.06 3.62 12.53
C ASP A 89 -13.69 4.99 13.10
N ALA A 90 -12.50 5.50 12.75
CA ALA A 90 -12.04 6.83 13.14
C ALA A 90 -12.97 7.94 12.61
N THR A 91 -13.42 7.82 11.36
CA THR A 91 -14.33 8.80 10.75
C THR A 91 -15.68 8.82 11.47
N SER A 92 -16.26 7.65 11.74
CA SER A 92 -17.53 7.53 12.48
C SER A 92 -17.40 8.09 13.91
N ALA A 93 -16.30 7.80 14.61
CA ALA A 93 -16.05 8.34 15.94
C ALA A 93 -15.93 9.88 15.92
N LYS A 94 -15.26 10.44 14.90
CA LYS A 94 -15.11 11.88 14.72
C LYS A 94 -16.44 12.58 14.45
N GLU A 95 -17.30 12.00 13.63
CA GLU A 95 -18.64 12.52 13.37
C GLU A 95 -19.48 12.54 14.64
N ARG A 96 -19.44 11.45 15.43
CA ARG A 96 -20.18 11.41 16.70
C ARG A 96 -19.66 12.44 17.70
N LEU A 97 -18.34 12.62 17.78
CA LEU A 97 -17.74 13.65 18.64
C LEU A 97 -18.17 15.07 18.21
N ARG A 98 -18.23 15.33 16.90
CA ARG A 98 -18.74 16.60 16.36
C ARG A 98 -20.18 16.83 16.78
N TYR A 99 -21.03 15.81 16.66
CA TYR A 99 -22.41 15.87 17.11
C TYR A 99 -22.50 16.18 18.61
N CYS A 100 -21.79 15.44 19.47
CA CYS A 100 -21.80 15.69 20.92
C CYS A 100 -21.35 17.12 21.23
N THR A 101 -20.31 17.63 20.56
CA THR A 101 -19.83 19.01 20.74
C THR A 101 -20.88 20.05 20.36
N GLN A 102 -21.57 19.86 19.23
CA GLN A 102 -22.64 20.74 18.78
C GLN A 102 -23.82 20.72 19.75
N GLU A 103 -24.19 19.53 20.22
CA GLU A 103 -25.32 19.34 21.13
C GLU A 103 -25.06 19.96 22.50
N ILE A 104 -23.85 19.80 23.04
CA ILE A 104 -23.40 20.48 24.26
C ILE A 104 -23.50 21.99 24.11
N THR A 105 -23.07 22.53 22.97
CA THR A 105 -23.12 23.98 22.70
C THR A 105 -24.57 24.46 22.64
N ARG A 106 -25.44 23.73 21.94
CA ARG A 106 -26.87 24.02 21.82
C ARG A 106 -27.55 24.05 23.20
N ILE A 107 -27.40 22.97 23.98
CA ILE A 107 -28.00 22.85 25.31
C ILE A 107 -27.48 23.95 26.23
N THR A 108 -26.17 24.21 26.24
CA THR A 108 -25.60 25.28 27.07
C THR A 108 -26.21 26.64 26.72
N GLN A 109 -26.37 26.92 25.43
CA GLN A 109 -26.98 28.17 24.98
C GLN A 109 -28.46 28.26 25.35
N GLU A 110 -29.23 27.18 25.15
CA GLU A 110 -30.64 27.12 25.50
C GLU A 110 -30.88 27.28 27.00
N GLU A 111 -30.08 26.65 27.85
CA GLU A 111 -30.21 26.78 29.31
C GLU A 111 -29.79 28.17 29.82
N LEU A 112 -28.75 28.78 29.21
CA LEU A 112 -28.36 30.16 29.51
C LEU A 112 -29.38 31.20 29.03
N GLN A 113 -30.13 30.89 27.97
CA GLN A 113 -31.22 31.73 27.46
C GLN A 113 -32.59 31.37 28.04
N GLY A 114 -32.69 30.23 28.71
CA GLY A 114 -33.91 29.70 29.31
C GLY A 114 -34.21 30.31 30.68
N ASN A 115 -35.21 29.75 31.36
CA ASN A 115 -35.75 30.30 32.61
C ASN A 115 -34.65 30.53 33.67
N SER A 116 -33.77 29.55 33.89
CA SER A 116 -32.70 29.62 34.88
C SER A 116 -31.65 30.69 34.56
N GLY A 117 -31.29 30.85 33.28
CA GLY A 117 -30.38 31.90 32.82
C GLY A 117 -31.01 33.29 32.87
N ILE A 118 -32.29 33.41 32.52
CA ILE A 118 -33.08 34.64 32.66
C ILE A 118 -33.21 35.04 34.13
N GLU A 119 -33.48 34.09 35.02
CA GLU A 119 -33.56 34.30 36.47
C GLU A 119 -32.23 34.80 37.03
N TYR A 120 -31.11 34.18 36.64
CA TYR A 120 -29.79 34.68 37.01
C TYR A 120 -29.56 36.12 36.49
N ALA A 121 -29.90 36.39 35.24
CA ALA A 121 -29.75 37.73 34.65
C ALA A 121 -30.66 38.78 35.31
N ARG A 122 -31.82 38.38 35.86
CA ARG A 122 -32.69 39.25 36.66
C ARG A 122 -32.08 39.51 38.04
N ALA A 123 -31.64 38.46 38.74
CA ALA A 123 -31.00 38.59 40.06
C ALA A 123 -29.72 39.43 40.01
N LEU A 124 -28.92 39.27 38.95
CA LEU A 124 -27.70 40.07 38.75
C LEU A 124 -28.03 41.55 38.48
N ARG A 125 -29.10 41.83 37.74
CA ARG A 125 -29.57 43.22 37.53
C ARG A 125 -30.07 43.83 38.84
N ASP A 126 -30.91 43.11 39.59
CA ASP A 126 -31.40 43.56 40.89
C ASP A 126 -30.25 43.88 41.85
N PHE A 127 -29.24 43.01 41.93
CA PHE A 127 -28.01 43.27 42.69
C PHE A 127 -27.31 44.56 42.25
N ASN A 128 -27.07 44.74 40.96
CA ASN A 128 -26.37 45.90 40.42
C ASN A 128 -27.14 47.20 40.64
N ASP A 129 -28.45 47.19 40.39
CA ASP A 129 -29.32 48.34 40.55
C ASP A 129 -29.43 48.72 42.03
N TYR A 130 -29.58 47.73 42.91
CA TYR A 130 -29.60 47.96 44.36
C TYR A 130 -28.28 48.51 44.89
N SER A 131 -27.15 47.94 44.48
CA SER A 131 -25.82 48.39 44.91
C SER A 131 -25.52 49.82 44.49
N ARG A 132 -26.08 50.28 43.37
CA ARG A 132 -25.97 51.68 42.91
C ARG A 132 -26.86 52.62 43.71
N ALA A 133 -28.10 52.20 44.00
CA ALA A 133 -29.07 53.02 44.73
C ALA A 133 -28.77 53.11 46.23
N HIS A 134 -28.15 52.09 46.82
CA HIS A 134 -27.92 51.97 48.27
C HIS A 134 -26.45 51.60 48.59
N PRO A 135 -25.47 52.44 48.24
CA PRO A 135 -24.05 52.10 48.36
C PRO A 135 -23.58 51.85 49.81
N ASN A 136 -24.30 52.39 50.80
CA ASN A 136 -23.97 52.25 52.22
C ASN A 136 -24.69 51.08 52.91
N ASP A 137 -25.66 50.44 52.23
CA ASP A 137 -26.37 49.27 52.79
C ASP A 137 -25.62 47.97 52.46
N VAL A 138 -24.58 47.72 53.24
CA VAL A 138 -23.69 46.56 53.06
C VAL A 138 -24.46 45.24 53.16
N GLU A 139 -25.45 45.14 54.03
CA GLU A 139 -26.18 43.89 54.26
C GLU A 139 -27.16 43.60 53.13
N GLY A 140 -27.89 44.62 52.65
CA GLY A 140 -28.77 44.48 51.49
C GLY A 140 -28.01 44.16 50.19
N ILE A 141 -26.81 44.72 50.01
CA ILE A 141 -25.90 44.38 48.90
C ILE A 141 -25.44 42.93 49.02
N ARG A 142 -24.97 42.51 50.20
CA ARG A 142 -24.51 41.14 50.45
C ARG A 142 -25.61 40.12 50.21
N SER A 143 -26.82 40.37 50.69
CA SER A 143 -27.96 39.47 50.51
C SER A 143 -28.27 39.23 49.03
N ARG A 144 -28.34 40.29 48.22
CA ARG A 144 -28.64 40.19 46.77
C ARG A 144 -27.50 39.55 45.99
N HIS A 145 -26.25 39.83 46.35
CA HIS A 145 -25.10 39.15 45.77
C HIS A 145 -25.13 37.64 46.04
N SER A 146 -25.40 37.24 47.29
CA SER A 146 -25.53 35.84 47.69
C SER A 146 -26.65 35.15 46.90
N GLU A 147 -27.78 35.82 46.71
CA GLU A 147 -28.89 35.27 45.93
C GLU A 147 -28.54 35.09 44.45
N ALA A 148 -27.93 36.08 43.81
CA ALA A 148 -27.46 35.97 42.43
C ALA A 148 -26.43 34.81 42.27
N THR A 149 -25.53 34.66 43.24
CA THR A 149 -24.54 33.58 43.27
C THR A 149 -25.19 32.21 43.45
N ARG A 150 -26.21 32.12 44.31
CA ARG A 150 -26.98 30.88 44.53
C ARG A 150 -27.68 30.43 43.25
N ILE A 151 -28.37 31.35 42.57
CA ILE A 151 -29.06 31.07 41.31
C ILE A 151 -28.04 30.64 40.24
N LEU A 152 -26.91 31.32 40.11
CA LEU A 152 -25.83 30.92 39.20
C LEU A 152 -25.34 29.49 39.48
N GLY A 153 -25.16 29.14 40.76
CA GLY A 153 -24.76 27.80 41.18
C GLY A 153 -25.77 26.72 40.76
N ILE A 154 -27.07 26.99 40.95
CA ILE A 154 -28.16 26.09 40.54
C ILE A 154 -28.18 25.92 39.03
N THR A 155 -28.14 27.03 38.27
CA THR A 155 -28.13 27.02 36.80
C THR A 155 -26.94 26.23 36.25
N ASN A 156 -25.73 26.48 36.77
CA ASN A 156 -24.54 25.74 36.35
C ASN A 156 -24.62 24.24 36.69
N THR A 157 -25.22 23.88 37.83
CA THR A 157 -25.37 22.49 38.23
C THR A 157 -26.36 21.76 37.31
N ALA A 158 -27.49 22.39 37.00
CA ALA A 158 -28.47 21.85 36.05
C ALA A 158 -27.85 21.63 34.67
N ILE A 159 -27.15 22.64 34.13
CA ILE A 159 -26.43 22.55 32.85
C ILE A 159 -25.44 21.39 32.86
N ARG A 160 -24.65 21.25 33.93
CA ARG A 160 -23.66 20.17 34.06
C ARG A 160 -24.32 18.79 34.04
N GLU A 161 -25.41 18.58 34.76
CA GLU A 161 -26.08 17.27 34.80
C GLU A 161 -26.71 16.91 33.45
N ILE A 162 -27.27 17.87 32.72
CA ILE A 162 -27.80 17.63 31.37
C ILE A 162 -26.68 17.26 30.39
N ILE A 163 -25.53 17.93 30.46
CA ILE A 163 -24.40 17.75 29.53
C ILE A 163 -23.53 16.54 29.87
N LYS A 164 -23.51 16.11 31.13
CA LYS A 164 -22.71 14.99 31.64
C LYS A 164 -22.77 13.72 30.77
N PRO A 165 -23.94 13.17 30.39
CA PRO A 165 -23.99 12.00 29.52
C PRO A 165 -23.32 12.23 28.15
N LEU A 166 -23.51 13.42 27.55
CA LEU A 166 -22.88 13.78 26.27
C LEU A 166 -21.36 13.91 26.38
N ARG A 167 -20.85 14.42 27.52
CA ARG A 167 -19.41 14.47 27.79
C ARG A 167 -18.81 13.08 27.93
N LEU A 168 -19.44 12.20 28.70
CA LEU A 168 -19.00 10.81 28.86
C LEU A 168 -19.00 10.07 27.51
N GLU A 169 -20.03 10.28 26.70
CA GLU A 169 -20.07 9.73 25.34
C GLU A 169 -18.93 10.29 24.47
N GLY A 170 -18.73 11.61 24.48
CA GLY A 170 -17.66 12.27 23.74
C GLY A 170 -16.27 11.76 24.14
N GLU A 171 -16.02 11.60 25.43
CA GLU A 171 -14.77 11.03 25.97
C GLU A 171 -14.54 9.59 25.52
N ALA A 172 -15.58 8.75 25.58
CA ALA A 172 -15.50 7.38 25.08
C ALA A 172 -15.19 7.33 23.56
N LYS A 173 -15.82 8.21 22.76
CA LYS A 173 -15.55 8.31 21.32
C LYS A 173 -14.16 8.86 21.03
N LEU A 174 -13.66 9.80 21.83
CA LEU A 174 -12.30 10.31 21.73
C LEU A 174 -11.25 9.22 21.99
N GLN A 175 -11.46 8.37 23.00
CA GLN A 175 -10.59 7.22 23.26
C GLN A 175 -10.62 6.18 22.14
N LEU A 176 -11.77 5.96 21.51
CA LEU A 176 -11.87 5.08 20.34
C LEU A 176 -11.12 5.69 19.15
N LEU A 177 -11.26 7.00 18.93
CA LEU A 177 -10.56 7.72 17.86
C LEU A 177 -9.04 7.65 18.01
N THR A 178 -8.51 7.85 19.22
CA THR A 178 -7.06 7.77 19.46
C THR A 178 -6.52 6.36 19.17
N LYS A 179 -7.19 5.33 19.69
CA LYS A 179 -6.84 3.93 19.41
C LYS A 179 -6.91 3.58 17.92
N ALA A 180 -7.94 4.04 17.22
CA ALA A 180 -8.10 3.80 15.78
C ALA A 180 -6.98 4.49 14.97
N ASN A 181 -6.61 5.73 15.34
CA ASN A 181 -5.53 6.47 14.69
C ASN A 181 -4.16 5.82 14.92
N GLU A 182 -3.88 5.36 16.14
CA GLU A 182 -2.64 4.62 16.45
C GLU A 182 -2.56 3.35 15.62
N LYS A 183 -3.64 2.55 15.59
CA LYS A 183 -3.74 1.34 14.77
C LYS A 183 -3.55 1.65 13.28
N TYR A 184 -4.15 2.72 12.78
CA TYR A 184 -3.97 3.13 11.38
C TYR A 184 -2.52 3.50 11.08
N LYS A 185 -1.86 4.22 11.99
CA LYS A 185 -0.44 4.60 11.86
C LYS A 185 0.47 3.39 11.81
N THR A 186 0.26 2.39 12.69
CA THR A 186 1.07 1.17 12.68
C THR A 186 0.86 0.38 11.40
N LEU A 187 -0.40 0.20 10.97
CA LEU A 187 -0.72 -0.53 9.73
C LEU A 187 -0.07 0.12 8.49
N ASN A 188 -0.04 1.46 8.42
CA ASN A 188 0.61 2.15 7.32
C ASN A 188 2.13 2.01 7.34
N ALA A 189 2.75 1.93 8.53
CA ALA A 189 4.17 1.64 8.64
C ALA A 189 4.48 0.23 8.12
N ASP A 190 3.67 -0.77 8.51
CA ASP A 190 3.81 -2.15 8.05
C ASP A 190 3.62 -2.25 6.52
N ILE A 191 2.61 -1.57 5.95
CA ILE A 191 2.38 -1.52 4.50
C ILE A 191 3.60 -0.93 3.78
N LEU A 192 4.19 0.13 4.32
CA LEU A 192 5.36 0.77 3.74
C LEU A 192 6.57 -0.18 3.74
N GLU A 193 6.81 -0.87 4.85
CA GLU A 193 7.90 -1.84 4.98
C GLU A 193 7.72 -3.01 4.00
N LEU A 194 6.54 -3.62 3.96
CA LEU A 194 6.24 -4.72 3.03
C LEU A 194 6.36 -4.29 1.57
N THR A 195 5.98 -3.06 1.24
CA THR A 195 6.12 -2.51 -0.11
C THR A 195 7.59 -2.37 -0.48
N GLN A 196 8.43 -1.85 0.43
CA GLN A 196 9.88 -1.76 0.20
C GLN A 196 10.52 -3.14 0.01
N GLN A 197 10.16 -4.11 0.84
CA GLN A 197 10.64 -5.49 0.73
C GLN A 197 10.23 -6.11 -0.63
N LYS A 198 8.97 -5.91 -1.03
CA LYS A 198 8.48 -6.35 -2.34
C LYS A 198 9.31 -5.74 -3.48
N ASP A 199 9.54 -4.44 -3.44
CA ASP A 199 10.29 -3.73 -4.50
C ASP A 199 11.74 -4.22 -4.59
N GLN A 200 12.39 -4.48 -3.45
CA GLN A 200 13.72 -5.09 -3.40
C GLN A 200 13.74 -6.48 -4.06
N LEU A 201 12.81 -7.35 -3.66
CA LEU A 201 12.69 -8.69 -4.24
C LEU A 201 12.34 -8.67 -5.73
N GLN A 202 11.56 -7.68 -6.18
CA GLN A 202 11.23 -7.49 -7.58
C GLN A 202 12.47 -7.12 -8.40
N ASN A 203 13.33 -6.22 -7.88
CA ASN A 203 14.60 -5.86 -8.53
C ASN A 203 15.55 -7.07 -8.63
N GLU A 204 15.64 -7.89 -7.57
CA GLU A 204 16.41 -9.14 -7.58
C GLU A 204 15.85 -10.15 -8.58
N LEU A 205 14.52 -10.29 -8.63
CA LEU A 205 13.84 -11.16 -9.58
C LEU A 205 14.11 -10.73 -11.03
N ASP A 206 14.11 -9.43 -11.31
CA ASP A 206 14.42 -8.87 -12.64
C ASP A 206 15.88 -9.12 -13.02
N THR A 207 16.80 -8.94 -12.07
CA THR A 207 18.22 -9.26 -12.23
C THR A 207 18.40 -10.74 -12.58
N MET A 208 17.88 -11.65 -11.75
CA MET A 208 17.95 -13.09 -12.02
C MET A 208 17.28 -13.51 -13.33
N THR A 209 16.16 -12.88 -13.68
CA THR A 209 15.45 -13.14 -14.94
C THR A 209 16.31 -12.73 -16.13
N SER A 210 17.03 -11.62 -16.03
CA SER A 210 17.97 -11.16 -17.07
C SER A 210 19.14 -12.15 -17.24
N GLU A 211 19.73 -12.63 -16.14
CA GLU A 211 20.81 -13.62 -16.16
C GLU A 211 20.34 -14.94 -16.76
N TYR A 212 19.16 -15.40 -16.37
CA TYR A 212 18.54 -16.60 -16.93
C TYR A 212 18.36 -16.50 -18.45
N ARG A 213 17.94 -15.33 -18.96
CA ARG A 213 17.82 -15.08 -20.41
C ARG A 213 19.19 -15.15 -21.10
N VAL A 214 20.22 -14.50 -20.53
CA VAL A 214 21.59 -14.52 -21.09
C VAL A 214 22.13 -15.94 -21.16
N LEU A 215 22.00 -16.72 -20.08
CA LEU A 215 22.43 -18.13 -20.05
C LEU A 215 21.71 -18.97 -21.10
N THR A 216 20.42 -18.73 -21.30
CA THR A 216 19.61 -19.41 -22.31
C THR A 216 20.09 -19.09 -23.73
N ILE A 217 20.40 -17.82 -24.01
CA ILE A 217 20.96 -17.39 -25.31
C ILE A 217 22.33 -18.05 -25.55
N ASN A 218 23.24 -17.97 -24.58
CA ASN A 218 24.59 -18.54 -24.68
C ASN A 218 24.57 -20.04 -24.94
N GLN A 219 23.66 -20.77 -24.28
CA GLN A 219 23.49 -22.19 -24.50
C GLN A 219 22.99 -22.51 -25.92
N ASN A 220 22.05 -21.73 -26.45
CA ASN A 220 21.56 -21.90 -27.83
C ASN A 220 22.65 -21.62 -28.87
N ILE A 221 23.48 -20.59 -28.64
CA ILE A 221 24.64 -20.29 -29.49
C ILE A 221 25.65 -21.43 -29.45
N GLY A 222 25.99 -21.93 -28.26
CA GLY A 222 26.94 -23.05 -28.08
C GLY A 222 26.47 -24.37 -28.68
N GLN A 223 25.16 -24.61 -28.73
CA GLN A 223 24.58 -25.79 -29.41
C GLN A 223 24.48 -25.64 -30.94
N GLY A 224 25.06 -24.60 -31.54
CA GLY A 224 24.97 -24.36 -32.99
C GLY A 224 23.55 -24.02 -33.48
N LYS A 225 22.59 -23.87 -32.56
CA LYS A 225 21.24 -23.37 -32.83
C LYS A 225 21.30 -21.86 -32.97
N ARG A 226 22.14 -21.36 -33.89
CA ARG A 226 21.96 -20.02 -34.44
C ARG A 226 20.53 -19.99 -34.96
N GLN A 227 19.71 -19.07 -34.45
CA GLN A 227 18.43 -18.78 -35.09
C GLN A 227 18.75 -18.59 -36.58
N ARG A 228 18.41 -19.59 -37.39
CA ARG A 228 18.41 -19.43 -38.83
C ARG A 228 17.39 -18.32 -39.02
N LYS A 229 17.85 -17.07 -39.21
CA LYS A 229 17.02 -16.05 -39.84
C LYS A 229 16.58 -16.74 -41.12
N SER A 230 15.34 -17.22 -41.14
CA SER A 230 14.76 -17.67 -42.38
C SER A 230 14.81 -16.41 -43.22
N LYS A 231 15.75 -16.37 -44.18
CA LYS A 231 15.60 -15.43 -45.28
C LYS A 231 14.23 -15.78 -45.81
N LYS A 232 13.21 -14.97 -45.51
CA LYS A 232 11.93 -15.00 -46.21
C LYS A 232 12.36 -14.82 -47.66
N LYS A 233 12.53 -15.95 -48.36
CA LYS A 233 12.76 -15.98 -49.79
C LYS A 233 11.50 -15.31 -50.29
N GLY A 234 11.61 -14.04 -50.68
CA GLY A 234 10.50 -13.30 -51.23
C GLY A 234 9.91 -14.21 -52.30
N LYS A 235 8.70 -14.72 -52.06
CA LYS A 235 7.96 -15.35 -53.13
C LYS A 235 7.74 -14.19 -54.09
N ASN A 236 8.57 -14.08 -55.13
CA ASN A 236 8.24 -13.28 -56.30
C ASN A 236 6.84 -13.72 -56.67
N GLY A 237 5.86 -12.88 -56.35
CA GLY A 237 4.46 -13.18 -56.64
C GLY A 237 4.40 -13.40 -58.13
N LYS A 238 4.12 -14.64 -58.55
CA LYS A 238 3.75 -14.90 -59.94
C LYS A 238 2.45 -14.13 -60.14
N LYS A 239 2.53 -12.89 -60.66
CA LYS A 239 1.37 -12.20 -61.23
C LYS A 239 0.84 -13.16 -62.29
N GLY A 240 -0.33 -13.76 -62.03
CA GLY A 240 -0.95 -14.68 -62.97
C GLY A 240 -1.05 -13.98 -64.32
N GLY A 241 -0.44 -14.56 -65.35
CA GLY A 241 -0.50 -14.02 -66.70
C GLY A 241 -1.95 -13.92 -67.17
N PRO A 242 -2.21 -13.13 -68.23
CA PRO A 242 -3.53 -13.05 -68.84
C PRO A 242 -4.02 -14.46 -69.18
N TRP A 243 -5.30 -14.71 -68.95
CA TRP A 243 -5.90 -16.01 -69.27
C TRP A 243 -5.70 -16.34 -70.74
N THR A 244 -5.21 -17.55 -71.00
CA THR A 244 -5.05 -18.03 -72.37
C THR A 244 -6.41 -18.07 -73.07
N ALA A 245 -6.43 -17.82 -74.39
CA ALA A 245 -7.65 -17.90 -75.19
C ALA A 245 -8.31 -19.29 -75.07
N LYS A 246 -7.51 -20.34 -74.92
CA LYS A 246 -7.98 -21.71 -74.64
C LYS A 246 -8.79 -21.78 -73.35
N TYR A 247 -8.27 -21.21 -72.26
CA TYR A 247 -8.97 -21.23 -70.98
C TYR A 247 -10.28 -20.43 -71.04
N LYS A 248 -10.26 -19.22 -71.61
CA LYS A 248 -11.47 -18.40 -71.81
C LYS A 248 -12.56 -19.16 -72.58
N LYS A 249 -12.20 -19.84 -73.67
CA LYS A 249 -13.12 -20.64 -74.50
C LYS A 249 -13.69 -21.86 -73.77
N SER A 250 -12.95 -22.44 -72.83
CA SER A 250 -13.41 -23.59 -72.04
C SER A 250 -14.40 -23.24 -70.91
N ILE A 251 -14.65 -21.96 -70.64
CA ILE A 251 -15.55 -21.54 -69.54
C ILE A 251 -17.00 -21.74 -69.96
N ASN A 252 -17.69 -22.64 -69.26
CA ASN A 252 -19.13 -22.84 -69.42
C ASN A 252 -19.92 -21.79 -68.61
N CYS A 253 -20.36 -20.72 -69.26
CA CYS A 253 -21.11 -19.64 -68.60
C CYS A 253 -22.53 -20.02 -68.13
N ARG A 254 -23.07 -21.19 -68.52
CA ARG A 254 -24.31 -21.71 -67.94
C ARG A 254 -24.09 -22.27 -66.53
N LYS A 255 -22.86 -22.66 -66.18
CA LYS A 255 -22.49 -23.15 -64.84
C LYS A 255 -21.01 -22.83 -64.51
N PRO A 256 -20.65 -21.54 -64.32
CA PRO A 256 -19.26 -21.15 -64.10
C PRO A 256 -18.72 -21.70 -62.78
N ARG A 257 -17.53 -22.29 -62.82
CA ARG A 257 -16.87 -22.89 -61.66
C ARG A 257 -15.94 -21.87 -61.02
N GLY A 258 -16.40 -21.26 -59.93
CA GLY A 258 -15.61 -20.32 -59.12
C GLY A 258 -15.80 -18.85 -59.48
N PHE A 259 -15.28 -17.98 -58.62
CA PHE A 259 -15.49 -16.53 -58.68
C PHE A 259 -14.96 -15.89 -59.97
N SER A 260 -13.77 -16.29 -60.41
CA SER A 260 -13.14 -15.69 -61.59
C SER A 260 -13.89 -16.02 -62.88
N GLN A 261 -14.39 -17.26 -63.04
CA GLN A 261 -15.20 -17.64 -64.19
C GLN A 261 -16.55 -16.92 -64.19
N LYS A 262 -17.15 -16.73 -63.00
CA LYS A 262 -18.38 -15.93 -62.84
C LYS A 262 -18.16 -14.49 -63.29
N GLN A 263 -17.04 -13.86 -62.91
CA GLN A 263 -16.72 -12.51 -63.36
C GLN A 263 -16.49 -12.44 -64.87
N TYR A 264 -15.76 -13.39 -65.47
CA TYR A 264 -15.57 -13.44 -66.91
C TYR A 264 -16.89 -13.57 -67.68
N CYS A 265 -17.80 -14.43 -67.21
CA CYS A 265 -19.11 -14.59 -67.84
C CYS A 265 -20.02 -13.37 -67.67
N LYS A 266 -19.81 -12.56 -66.61
CA LYS A 266 -20.61 -11.37 -66.32
C LYS A 266 -20.11 -10.13 -67.08
N TYR A 267 -18.80 -10.00 -67.30
CA TYR A 267 -18.17 -8.76 -67.80
C TYR A 267 -17.21 -8.95 -68.99
N GLY A 268 -16.84 -10.17 -69.35
CA GLY A 268 -15.70 -10.47 -70.23
C GLY A 268 -16.03 -11.11 -71.57
N ARG A 269 -17.25 -10.91 -72.10
CA ARG A 269 -17.58 -11.26 -73.49
C ARG A 269 -17.04 -10.21 -74.45
#